data_AF-A0AAT9HH59-F1
#
_entry.id   AF-A0AAT9HH59-F1
#
_cell.length_a   1.000
_cell.length_b   1.000
_cell.length_c   1.000
_cell.angle_alpha   90.00
_cell.angle_beta   90.00
_cell.angle_gamma   90.00
#
_symmetry.space_group_name_H-M   'P 1'
#
loop_
_entity.id
_entity.type
_entity.pdbx_description
1 polymer ?
#
loop_
_entity_poly.entity_id
_entity_poly.type
_entity_poly.pdbx_seq_one_letter_code
_entity_poly.pdbx_strand_id
1 'polypeptide(L)'
;MYPVRAAQYFLGDELTVVGAALRWNPGHGVDVGGSALLRRADGVTAVLTFGFGYRYGAEYDLWGSTGRLGTQRAFALGATDVPVLRTEDEKGSAEAPSRSAGPVPGRRGRVRRGGP
;
A
#
# COMPACT_ATOMS: atom_id res chain seq x y z
N MET A 1 0.98 -8.55 -4.43
CA MET A 1 0.37 -8.45 -3.09
C MET A 1 0.07 -6.98 -2.77
N TYR A 2 -1.05 -6.67 -2.12
CA TYR A 2 -1.55 -5.29 -1.94
C TYR A 2 -0.59 -4.32 -1.22
N PRO A 3 0.05 -4.67 -0.08
CA PRO A 3 0.93 -3.73 0.61
C PRO A 3 2.18 -3.36 -0.20
N VAL A 4 2.76 -4.32 -0.93
CA VAL A 4 3.88 -4.05 -1.85
C VAL A 4 3.45 -3.06 -2.93
N ARG A 5 2.25 -3.25 -3.50
CA ARG A 5 1.74 -2.35 -4.54
C ARG A 5 1.44 -0.96 -3.98
N ALA A 6 0.94 -0.86 -2.76
CA ALA A 6 0.74 0.42 -2.09
C ALA A 6 2.07 1.15 -1.85
N ALA A 7 3.09 0.43 -1.36
CA ALA A 7 4.43 1.02 -1.19
C ALA A 7 5.01 1.52 -2.51
N GLN A 8 4.88 0.76 -3.59
CA GLN A 8 5.31 1.19 -4.93
C GLN A 8 4.54 2.42 -5.42
N TYR A 9 3.23 2.46 -5.17
CA TYR A 9 2.39 3.59 -5.56
C TYR A 9 2.82 4.90 -4.89
N PHE A 10 3.16 4.86 -3.59
CA PHE A 10 3.54 6.06 -2.83
C PHE A 10 5.03 6.40 -2.91
N LEU A 11 5.90 5.39 -2.97
CA LEU A 11 7.35 5.59 -2.84
C LEU A 11 8.10 5.41 -4.16
N GLY A 12 7.46 4.91 -5.21
CA GLY A 12 8.08 4.54 -6.49
C GLY A 12 8.50 3.08 -6.55
N ASP A 13 8.92 2.63 -7.74
CA ASP A 13 9.24 1.22 -8.00
C ASP A 13 10.64 0.81 -7.49
N GLU A 14 11.53 1.76 -7.23
CA GLU A 14 12.91 1.53 -6.79
C GLU A 14 13.01 1.35 -5.27
N LEU A 15 12.49 0.22 -4.80
CA LEU A 15 12.51 -0.18 -3.39
C LEU A 15 13.44 -1.38 -3.18
N THR A 16 14.29 -1.30 -2.16
CA THR A 16 15.14 -2.41 -1.71
C THR A 16 14.53 -3.07 -0.48
N VAL A 17 14.54 -4.42 -0.44
CA VAL A 17 14.16 -5.17 0.76
C VAL A 17 15.30 -5.08 1.78
N VAL A 18 15.01 -4.54 2.96
CA VAL A 18 15.95 -4.47 4.09
C VAL A 18 15.80 -5.72 4.96
N GLY A 19 14.59 -6.24 5.11
CA GLY A 19 14.32 -7.47 5.85
C GLY A 19 12.90 -7.98 5.63
N ALA A 20 12.70 -9.28 5.81
CA ALA A 20 11.39 -9.91 5.71
C ALA A 20 11.32 -11.15 6.62
N ALA A 21 10.11 -11.42 7.12
CA ALA A 21 9.79 -12.63 7.87
C ALA A 21 8.47 -13.20 7.36
N LEU A 22 8.45 -14.50 7.07
CA LEU A 22 7.27 -15.21 6.59
C LEU A 22 6.81 -16.24 7.61
N ARG A 23 5.49 -16.43 7.70
CA ARG A 23 4.87 -17.44 8.54
C ARG A 23 4.32 -18.54 7.65
N TRP A 24 4.99 -19.69 7.71
CA TRP A 24 4.59 -20.91 7.02
C TRP A 24 3.51 -21.67 7.77
N ASN A 25 2.54 -22.24 7.05
CA ASN A 25 1.60 -23.22 7.61
C ASN A 25 1.89 -24.63 7.05
N PRO A 26 2.39 -25.57 7.89
CA PRO A 26 2.73 -26.91 7.43
C PRO A 26 1.52 -27.75 6.99
N GLY A 27 0.33 -27.48 7.52
CA GLY A 27 -0.89 -28.21 7.15
C GLY A 27 -1.43 -27.84 5.75
N HIS A 28 -1.11 -26.65 5.26
CA HIS A 28 -1.50 -26.19 3.92
C HIS A 28 -0.33 -26.10 2.94
N GLY A 29 0.92 -26.25 3.40
CA GLY A 29 2.11 -26.18 2.56
C GLY A 29 2.33 -24.82 1.90
N VAL A 30 1.91 -23.72 2.53
CA VAL A 30 2.03 -22.35 2.00
C VAL A 30 2.31 -21.34 3.11
N ASP A 31 2.87 -20.19 2.73
CA ASP A 31 2.93 -19.01 3.58
C ASP A 31 1.54 -18.43 3.81
N VAL A 32 1.19 -18.22 5.07
CA VAL A 32 -0.11 -17.67 5.49
C VAL A 32 0.00 -16.24 5.99
N GLY A 33 1.19 -15.65 6.02
CA GLY A 33 1.39 -14.26 6.44
C GLY A 33 2.86 -13.90 6.59
N GLY A 34 3.11 -12.66 6.96
CA GLY A 34 4.46 -12.15 7.15
C GLY A 34 4.52 -10.64 7.22
N SER A 35 5.74 -10.16 7.34
CA SER A 35 6.08 -8.75 7.33
C SER A 35 7.35 -8.49 6.52
N ALA A 36 7.47 -7.29 5.95
CA ALA A 36 8.64 -6.85 5.21
C ALA A 36 8.95 -5.38 5.48
N LEU A 37 10.23 -5.04 5.53
CA LEU A 37 10.75 -3.67 5.57
C LEU A 37 11.39 -3.36 4.21
N LEU A 38 10.86 -2.34 3.54
CA LEU A 38 11.40 -1.81 2.29
C LEU A 38 12.02 -0.44 2.52
N ARG A 39 13.01 -0.09 1.71
CA ARG A 39 13.69 1.21 1.76
C ARG A 39 13.97 1.75 0.36
N ARG A 40 13.69 3.03 0.17
CA ARG A 40 14.11 3.81 -1.01
C ARG A 40 15.50 4.40 -0.82
N ALA A 41 16.19 4.75 -1.90
CA ALA A 41 17.57 5.25 -1.87
C ALA A 41 17.78 6.48 -0.97
N ASP A 42 16.77 7.33 -0.79
CA ASP A 42 16.79 8.52 0.08
C ASP A 42 16.51 8.23 1.57
N GLY A 43 16.35 6.96 1.93
CA GLY A 43 16.15 6.52 3.31
C GLY A 43 14.70 6.40 3.74
N VAL A 44 13.72 6.76 2.91
CA VAL A 44 12.30 6.57 3.24
C VAL A 44 11.95 5.07 3.27
N THR A 45 11.26 4.65 4.32
CA THR A 45 10.94 3.24 4.57
C THR A 45 9.45 2.94 4.44
N ALA A 46 9.13 1.71 4.03
CA ALA A 46 7.79 1.15 4.13
C ALA A 46 7.80 -0.15 4.95
N VAL A 47 6.95 -0.23 5.96
CA VAL A 47 6.72 -1.45 6.74
C VAL A 47 5.43 -2.09 6.25
N LEU A 48 5.53 -3.33 5.80
CA LEU A 48 4.43 -4.09 5.23
C LEU A 48 4.10 -5.25 6.16
N THR A 49 2.81 -5.48 6.39
CA THR A 49 2.31 -6.67 7.06
C THR A 49 1.15 -7.24 6.26
N PHE A 50 1.09 -8.57 6.19
CA PHE A 50 0.09 -9.29 5.43
C PHE A 50 -0.18 -10.67 6.04
N GLY A 51 -1.32 -11.24 5.71
CA GLY A 51 -1.61 -12.64 6.02
C GLY A 51 -3.08 -12.92 6.27
N PHE A 52 -3.34 -14.20 6.53
CA PHE A 52 -4.63 -14.77 6.87
C PHE A 52 -4.67 -15.09 8.38
N GLY A 53 -5.88 -15.19 8.94
CA GLY A 53 -6.07 -15.45 10.37
C GLY A 53 -5.97 -14.21 11.27
N TYR A 54 -5.96 -13.01 10.67
CA TYR A 54 -6.08 -11.73 11.37
C TYR A 54 -7.50 -11.17 11.17
N ARG A 55 -7.89 -10.20 12.01
CA ARG A 55 -9.00 -9.30 11.68
C ARG A 55 -8.69 -8.63 10.34
N TYR A 56 -9.71 -8.47 9.49
CA TYR A 56 -9.52 -7.83 8.18
C TYR A 56 -8.84 -6.47 8.35
N GLY A 57 -7.67 -6.33 7.72
CA GLY A 57 -6.86 -5.13 7.70
C GLY A 57 -6.47 -4.80 6.27
N ALA A 58 -6.94 -3.67 5.78
CA ALA A 58 -6.57 -3.11 4.48
C ALA A 58 -6.35 -1.62 4.70
N GLU A 59 -5.27 -1.29 5.38
CA GLU A 59 -5.01 0.07 5.87
C GLU A 59 -3.60 0.48 5.46
N TYR A 60 -3.36 1.78 5.35
CA TYR A 60 -2.02 2.34 5.25
C TYR A 60 -1.94 3.63 6.05
N ASP A 61 -0.71 3.96 6.45
CA ASP A 61 -0.35 5.23 7.06
C ASP A 61 0.91 5.77 6.39
N LEU A 62 0.89 7.05 6.04
CA LEU A 62 1.99 7.81 5.48
C LEU A 62 2.38 8.89 6.49
N TRP A 63 3.65 8.92 6.85
CA TRP A 63 4.19 9.84 7.84
C TRP A 63 5.07 10.85 7.10
N GLY A 64 4.65 12.10 7.13
CA GLY A 64 5.41 13.23 6.61
C GLY A 64 6.03 14.04 7.74
N SER A 65 6.87 15.01 7.38
CA SER A 65 7.50 15.91 8.35
C SER A 65 6.52 16.81 9.10
N THR A 66 5.34 17.07 8.53
CA THR A 66 4.34 18.00 9.07
C THR A 66 3.03 17.33 9.47
N GLY A 67 2.95 16.00 9.39
CA GLY A 67 1.71 15.30 9.67
C GLY A 67 1.65 13.86 9.19
N ARG A 68 0.48 13.24 9.38
CA ARG A 68 0.18 11.86 9.02
C ARG A 68 -1.07 11.80 8.15
N LEU A 69 -1.05 10.89 7.20
CA LEU A 69 -2.17 10.57 6.33
C LEU A 69 -2.45 9.07 6.40
N GLY A 70 -3.65 8.67 6.78
CA GLY A 70 -4.03 7.27 6.86
C GLY A 70 -5.39 6.99 6.24
N THR A 71 -5.63 5.75 5.86
CA THR A 71 -6.97 5.31 5.47
C THR A 71 -7.21 3.87 5.86
N GLN A 72 -8.47 3.55 6.13
CA GLN A 72 -8.93 2.19 6.36
C GLN A 72 -9.69 1.68 5.14
N ARG A 73 -9.69 0.36 4.94
CA ARG A 73 -10.32 -0.31 3.77
C ARG A 73 -9.77 0.14 2.40
N ALA A 74 -8.48 0.47 2.33
CA ALA A 74 -7.77 0.94 1.15
C ALA A 74 -7.86 0.04 -0.10
N PHE A 75 -8.03 -1.28 0.09
CA PHE A 75 -7.85 -2.27 -0.99
C PHE A 75 -9.09 -3.09 -1.32
N ALA A 76 -10.12 -3.10 -0.46
CA ALA A 76 -11.38 -3.77 -0.77
C ALA A 76 -12.56 -2.93 -0.26
N LEU A 77 -13.17 -2.26 -1.22
CA LEU A 77 -14.39 -1.47 -1.06
C LEU A 77 -15.53 -2.25 -1.71
N GLY A 78 -16.67 -2.34 -1.04
CA GLY A 78 -17.92 -2.67 -1.71
C GLY A 78 -18.29 -1.54 -2.67
N ALA A 79 -19.17 -1.83 -3.63
CA ALA A 79 -19.53 -0.88 -4.69
C ALA A 79 -20.08 0.47 -4.19
N THR A 80 -20.54 0.53 -2.94
CA THR A 80 -21.12 1.71 -2.28
C THR A 80 -20.25 2.29 -1.17
N ASP A 81 -19.08 1.71 -0.89
CA ASP A 81 -18.21 2.17 0.18
C ASP A 81 -17.33 3.34 -0.29
N VAL A 82 -17.34 4.44 0.46
CA VAL A 82 -16.41 5.56 0.27
C VAL A 82 -15.34 5.47 1.37
N PRO A 83 -14.04 5.30 1.02
CA PRO A 83 -12.97 5.32 2.01
C PRO A 83 -12.97 6.62 2.79
N VAL A 84 -12.62 6.55 4.07
CA VAL A 84 -12.36 7.74 4.89
C VAL A 84 -10.86 7.95 4.97
N LEU A 85 -10.43 9.16 4.61
CA LEU A 85 -9.07 9.63 4.75
C LEU A 85 -8.94 10.34 6.08
N ARG A 86 -7.97 9.93 6.88
CA ARG A 86 -7.63 10.54 8.16
C ARG A 86 -6.35 11.35 8.00
N THR A 87 -6.39 12.60 8.41
CA THR A 87 -5.23 13.52 8.39
C THR A 87 -4.96 14.00 9.79
N GLU A 88 -3.68 14.06 10.17
CA GLU A 88 -3.24 14.65 11.43
C GLU A 88 -2.09 15.62 11.14
N ASP A 89 -2.17 16.83 11.65
CA ASP A 89 -1.12 17.84 11.57
C ASP A 89 -1.03 18.67 12.88
N GLU A 90 -0.22 19.72 12.86
CA GLU A 90 -0.05 20.64 14.01
C GLU A 90 -1.34 21.36 14.45
N LYS A 91 -2.37 21.41 13.59
CA LYS A 91 -3.67 22.05 13.85
C LYS A 91 -4.71 21.06 14.36
N GLY A 92 -4.43 19.76 14.27
CA GLY A 92 -5.25 18.69 14.83
C GLY A 92 -5.54 17.55 13.85
N SER A 93 -6.52 16.73 14.21
CA SER A 93 -6.94 15.58 13.40
C SER A 93 -8.25 15.86 12.68
N ALA A 94 -8.36 15.42 11.43
CA ALA A 94 -9.58 15.50 10.63
C ALA A 94 -9.84 14.20 9.87
N GLU A 95 -11.12 13.93 9.60
CA GLU A 95 -11.56 12.81 8.78
C GLU A 95 -12.44 13.33 7.64
N ALA A 96 -12.15 12.89 6.41
CA ALA A 96 -12.92 13.28 5.24
C ALA A 96 -13.10 12.09 4.28
N PRO A 97 -14.23 11.99 3.56
CA PRO A 97 -14.40 10.99 2.53
C PRO A 97 -13.34 11.19 1.44
N SER A 98 -12.69 10.10 1.02
CA SER A 98 -11.79 10.14 -0.13
C SER A 98 -12.64 10.44 -1.36
N ARG A 99 -12.54 11.66 -1.90
CA ARG A 99 -13.12 11.94 -3.21
C ARG A 99 -12.43 11.02 -4.20
N SER A 100 -13.22 10.19 -4.88
CA SER A 100 -12.72 9.14 -5.77
C SER A 100 -11.67 9.68 -6.73
N ALA A 101 -10.43 9.21 -6.60
CA ALA A 101 -9.58 9.08 -7.77
C ALA A 101 -10.27 8.04 -8.67
N GLY A 102 -10.81 8.48 -9.81
CA GLY A 102 -11.41 7.58 -10.79
C GLY A 102 -10.44 6.45 -11.21
N PRO A 103 -10.94 5.40 -11.88
CA PRO A 103 -10.12 4.27 -12.28
C PRO A 103 -8.91 4.75 -13.08
N VAL A 104 -7.72 4.30 -12.67
CA VAL A 104 -6.45 4.57 -13.36
C VAL A 104 -6.59 4.12 -14.83
N PRO A 105 -6.46 5.00 -15.83
CA PRO A 105 -6.52 4.60 -17.21
C PRO A 105 -5.36 3.64 -17.50
N GLY A 106 -5.69 2.45 -18.00
CA GLY A 106 -4.70 1.48 -18.42
C GLY A 106 -3.74 2.09 -19.44
N ARG A 107 -2.45 2.13 -19.11
CA ARG A 107 -1.38 2.60 -19.99
C ARG A 107 -1.18 1.60 -21.13
N ARG A 108 -2.04 1.63 -22.16
CA ARG A 108 -1.78 0.97 -23.45
C ARG A 108 -0.81 1.82 -24.26
N GLY A 109 0.47 1.74 -23.93
CA GLY A 109 1.56 2.17 -24.80
C GLY A 109 1.99 1.03 -25.71
N ARG A 110 1.40 0.93 -26.90
CA ARG A 110 1.83 0.04 -27.98
C ARG A 110 3.19 0.52 -28.48
N VAL A 111 4.27 -0.19 -28.16
CA VAL A 111 5.57 0.01 -28.82
C VAL A 111 5.46 -0.51 -30.25
N ARG A 112 5.34 0.40 -31.22
CA ARG A 112 5.65 0.09 -32.61
C ARG A 112 7.16 -0.16 -32.70
N ARG A 113 7.57 -1.39 -32.99
CA ARG A 113 8.91 -1.65 -33.54
C ARG A 113 8.86 -1.34 -35.03
N GLY A 114 9.47 -0.22 -35.44
CA GLY A 114 10.01 -0.03 -36.78
C GLY A 114 11.52 -0.25 -36.68
N GLY A 115 12.04 -1.28 -37.34
CA GLY A 115 12.76 -1.19 -38.63
C GLY A 115 14.18 -1.77 -38.42
N PRO A 116 15.05 -1.85 -39.44
CA PRO A 116 14.85 -1.57 -40.87
C PRO A 116 14.50 -2.81 -41.71
#